data_AF-A0A351ZUN1-F1
#
_entry.id   AF-A0A351ZUN1-F1
#
_cell.length_a   1.000
_cell.length_b   1.000
_cell.length_c   1.000
_cell.angle_alpha   90.00
_cell.angle_beta   90.00
_cell.angle_gamma   90.00
#
_symmetry.space_group_name_H-M   'P 1'
#
loop_
_entity.id
_entity.type
_entity.pdbx_description
1 polymer ?
#
loop_
_entity_poly.entity_id
_entity_poly.type
_entity_poly.pdbx_seq_one_letter_code
_entity_poly.pdbx_strand_id
1 'polypeptide(L)'
;MERSDVGAWVRKGKSRGQISLDSCSIMKTRSLSLSIICAMLIGCSTEKPAEEPKPIAEAPAPVAAPVRQYSFSVVETYPHDVNAFTQGLVVNNGAFLESTGQYGFSSLRRVSIRTGRVSRLEKIDARYFAEG
;
A
#
# COMPACT_ATOMS: atom_id res chain seq x y z
N MET A 1 28.08 -18.72 -36.62
CA MET A 1 27.89 -17.29 -36.91
C MET A 1 26.74 -16.84 -36.06
N GLU A 2 27.06 -16.23 -34.91
CA GLU A 2 26.26 -15.27 -34.14
C GLU A 2 27.00 -15.14 -32.79
N ARG A 3 27.47 -13.92 -32.54
CA ARG A 3 28.43 -13.56 -31.50
C ARG A 3 27.70 -13.39 -30.17
N SER A 4 28.25 -14.01 -29.13
CA SER A 4 27.88 -13.77 -27.73
C SER A 4 28.50 -12.45 -27.26
N ASP A 5 27.76 -11.36 -27.34
CA ASP A 5 28.12 -10.09 -26.70
C ASP A 5 27.66 -10.12 -25.24
N VAL A 6 28.54 -10.61 -24.38
CA VAL A 6 28.40 -10.60 -22.93
C VAL A 6 28.75 -9.19 -22.45
N GLY A 7 27.73 -8.38 -22.19
CA GLY A 7 27.87 -7.03 -21.67
C GLY A 7 28.50 -7.02 -20.27
N ALA A 8 29.79 -6.71 -20.23
CA ALA A 8 30.54 -6.43 -19.02
C ALA A 8 30.11 -5.07 -18.44
N TRP A 9 29.55 -5.06 -17.23
CA TRP A 9 29.45 -3.87 -16.40
C TRP A 9 30.22 -4.08 -15.10
N VAL A 10 31.43 -3.53 -15.08
CA VAL A 10 32.28 -3.38 -13.90
C VAL A 10 31.77 -2.19 -13.09
N ARG A 11 31.45 -2.39 -11.81
CA ARG A 11 31.63 -1.34 -10.78
C ARG A 11 32.24 -1.95 -9.51
N LYS A 12 33.53 -1.67 -9.31
CA LYS A 12 34.18 -1.70 -7.99
C LYS A 12 33.96 -0.34 -7.32
N GLY A 13 33.66 -0.35 -6.02
CA GLY A 13 33.69 0.83 -5.16
C GLY A 13 33.63 0.39 -3.69
N LYS A 14 34.72 0.63 -2.96
CA LYS A 14 35.06 0.08 -1.65
C LYS A 14 35.01 1.19 -0.58
N SER A 15 34.87 0.75 0.68
CA SER A 15 35.37 1.31 1.95
C SER A 15 34.50 2.24 2.82
N ARG A 16 34.17 1.68 4.00
CA ARG A 16 34.44 2.12 5.39
C ARG A 16 34.06 3.55 5.81
N GLY A 17 33.29 3.61 6.90
CA GLY A 17 33.23 4.74 7.83
C GLY A 17 32.40 4.39 9.05
N GLN A 18 33.08 4.11 10.17
CA GLN A 18 32.55 3.77 11.48
C GLN A 18 32.89 4.96 12.40
N ILE A 19 31.90 5.59 13.05
CA ILE A 19 32.10 6.66 14.03
C ILE A 19 30.94 6.53 15.05
N SER A 20 31.21 5.88 16.19
CA SER A 20 31.41 6.46 17.54
C SER A 20 30.15 7.01 18.18
N LEU A 21 29.77 6.34 19.27
CA LEU A 21 28.84 6.79 20.30
C LEU A 21 29.45 8.00 21.01
N ASP A 22 28.61 8.95 21.42
CA ASP A 22 28.79 9.63 22.71
C ASP A 22 27.43 10.10 23.24
N SER A 23 27.21 9.76 24.50
CA SER A 23 26.01 10.05 25.28
C SER A 23 26.01 11.51 25.74
N CYS A 24 24.84 12.14 25.73
CA CYS A 24 24.58 13.29 26.61
C CYS A 24 23.23 13.07 27.31
N SER A 25 23.32 12.66 28.57
CA SER A 25 22.23 12.68 29.55
C SER A 25 22.09 14.11 30.10
N ILE A 26 21.01 14.38 30.87
CA ILE A 26 20.71 15.62 31.64
C ILE A 26 19.85 16.60 30.79
N MET A 27 18.56 16.89 31.07
CA MET A 27 17.93 17.35 32.31
C MET A 27 16.41 17.07 32.38
N LYS A 28 15.92 16.81 33.60
CA LYS A 28 14.52 16.86 34.08
C LYS A 28 13.97 18.29 34.08
N THR A 29 12.64 18.50 33.92
CA THR A 29 11.66 18.89 34.98
C THR A 29 10.32 19.49 34.45
N ARG A 30 9.21 18.84 34.86
CA ARG A 30 7.93 19.34 35.45
C ARG A 30 7.36 20.70 34.97
N SER A 31 6.07 20.76 34.61
CA SER A 31 4.99 21.04 35.57
C SER A 31 3.67 21.47 34.88
N LEU A 32 2.60 20.91 35.43
CA LEU A 32 1.17 21.21 35.26
C LEU A 32 0.86 22.70 35.52
N SER A 33 -0.04 23.31 34.72
CA SER A 33 -0.80 24.50 35.17
C SER A 33 -2.21 24.48 34.58
N LEU A 34 -3.15 24.02 35.40
CA LEU A 34 -4.59 24.04 35.22
C LEU A 34 -5.16 25.13 36.15
N SER A 35 -6.14 25.90 35.66
CA SER A 35 -7.13 26.69 36.40
C SER A 35 -6.79 28.13 36.84
N ILE A 36 -7.67 29.08 36.48
CA ILE A 36 -8.24 30.24 37.22
C ILE A 36 -9.27 30.85 36.22
N ILE A 37 -10.59 30.58 36.26
CA ILE A 37 -11.67 30.88 37.21
C ILE A 37 -12.37 32.25 36.99
N CYS A 38 -13.70 32.15 36.84
CA CYS A 38 -14.81 33.07 37.15
C CYS A 38 -15.13 34.33 36.31
N ALA A 39 -16.32 34.22 35.70
CA ALA A 39 -17.47 35.10 35.91
C ALA A 39 -17.50 36.48 35.22
N MET A 40 -18.27 36.57 34.13
CA MET A 40 -19.19 37.69 33.91
C MET A 40 -20.48 37.17 33.25
N LEU A 41 -21.57 37.22 34.02
CA LEU A 41 -22.94 37.13 33.53
C LEU A 41 -23.41 38.53 33.07
N ILE A 42 -24.45 38.51 32.23
CA ILE A 42 -25.35 39.60 31.81
C ILE A 42 -25.05 40.14 30.40
N GLY A 43 -25.84 39.63 29.47
CA GLY A 43 -26.02 40.17 28.12
C GLY A 43 -27.20 39.49 27.41
N CYS A 44 -28.41 39.64 27.94
CA CYS A 44 -29.63 39.33 27.17
C CYS A 44 -29.85 40.46 26.15
N SER A 45 -29.86 40.14 24.85
CA SER A 45 -30.60 40.90 23.83
C SER A 45 -30.94 39.99 22.64
N THR A 46 -32.23 39.66 22.57
CA THR A 46 -33.05 39.43 21.35
C THR A 46 -32.52 38.42 20.33
N GLU A 47 -32.94 37.18 20.49
CA GLU A 47 -32.97 36.20 19.41
C GLU A 47 -34.05 36.62 18.40
N LYS A 48 -33.63 36.96 17.17
CA LYS A 48 -34.54 37.08 16.03
C LYS A 48 -35.00 35.66 15.69
N PRO A 49 -36.31 35.34 15.66
CA PRO A 49 -36.75 34.01 15.22
C PRO A 49 -36.20 33.74 13.82
N ALA A 50 -35.40 32.68 13.71
CA ALA A 50 -34.98 32.15 12.43
C ALA A 50 -36.23 31.64 11.72
N GLU A 51 -36.49 32.18 10.54
CA GLU A 51 -37.48 31.65 9.61
C GLU A 51 -37.05 30.22 9.26
N GLU A 52 -37.90 29.24 9.57
CA GLU A 52 -37.65 27.84 9.21
C GLU A 52 -37.48 27.75 7.68
N PRO A 53 -36.35 27.24 7.17
CA PRO A 53 -36.20 27.06 5.74
C PRO A 53 -37.22 26.03 5.26
N LYS A 54 -38.15 26.50 4.42
CA LYS A 54 -39.14 25.68 3.71
C LYS A 54 -38.45 24.48 3.05
N PRO A 55 -38.93 23.23 3.21
CA PRO A 55 -38.33 22.08 2.56
C PRO A 55 -38.27 22.29 1.05
N ILE A 56 -37.06 22.40 0.50
CA ILE A 56 -36.85 22.37 -0.94
C ILE A 56 -37.10 20.92 -1.34
N ALA A 57 -38.14 20.70 -2.14
CA ALA A 57 -38.44 19.38 -2.67
C ALA A 57 -37.22 18.84 -3.44
N GLU A 58 -36.65 17.76 -2.92
CA GLU A 58 -35.49 17.08 -3.50
C GLU A 58 -35.88 16.49 -4.85
N ALA A 59 -35.18 16.89 -5.91
CA ALA A 59 -35.43 16.34 -7.25
C ALA A 59 -35.15 14.83 -7.25
N PRO A 60 -35.95 14.01 -7.94
CA PRO A 60 -35.74 12.56 -7.95
C PRO A 60 -34.38 12.23 -8.54
N ALA A 61 -33.57 11.47 -7.79
CA ALA A 61 -32.29 10.96 -8.27
C ALA A 61 -32.50 10.10 -9.53
N PRO A 62 -31.59 10.15 -10.52
CA PRO A 62 -31.70 9.36 -11.73
C PRO A 62 -31.73 7.86 -11.38
N VAL A 63 -32.72 7.15 -11.91
CA VAL A 63 -32.81 5.70 -11.78
C VAL A 63 -31.68 5.08 -12.59
N ALA A 64 -30.67 4.52 -11.90
CA ALA A 64 -29.53 3.91 -12.55
C ALA A 64 -29.94 2.68 -13.38
N ALA A 65 -29.40 2.56 -14.59
CA ALA A 65 -29.57 1.38 -15.42
C ALA A 65 -28.96 0.14 -14.72
N PRO A 66 -29.50 -1.07 -14.96
CA PRO A 66 -28.98 -2.29 -14.35
C PRO A 66 -27.54 -2.57 -14.80
N VAL A 67 -26.66 -2.90 -13.85
CA VAL A 67 -25.28 -3.31 -14.10
C VAL A 67 -25.27 -4.71 -14.73
N ARG A 68 -24.48 -4.90 -15.79
CA ARG A 68 -24.32 -6.22 -16.41
C ARG A 68 -23.66 -7.19 -15.44
N GLN A 69 -24.32 -8.32 -15.18
CA GLN A 69 -23.79 -9.40 -14.37
C GLN A 69 -23.18 -10.49 -15.25
N TYR A 70 -22.02 -11.00 -14.85
CA TYR A 70 -21.36 -12.15 -15.48
C TYR A 70 -21.26 -13.28 -14.47
N SER A 71 -21.43 -14.51 -14.94
CA SER A 71 -21.13 -15.73 -14.17
C SER A 71 -19.83 -16.36 -14.65
N PHE A 72 -19.31 -17.32 -13.89
CA PHE A 72 -18.12 -18.08 -14.25
C PHE A 72 -18.31 -19.56 -13.89
N SER A 73 -17.49 -20.42 -14.50
CA SER A 73 -17.32 -21.81 -14.10
C SER A 73 -15.84 -22.11 -13.97
N VAL A 74 -15.48 -22.98 -13.03
CA VAL A 74 -14.08 -23.40 -12.85
C VAL A 74 -13.77 -24.48 -13.87
N VAL A 75 -12.88 -24.18 -14.82
CA VAL A 75 -12.48 -25.13 -15.89
C VAL A 75 -11.36 -26.05 -15.39
N GLU A 76 -10.34 -25.47 -14.75
CA GLU A 76 -9.23 -26.21 -14.15
C GLU A 76 -8.79 -25.52 -12.86
N THR A 77 -8.10 -26.25 -11.99
CA THR A 77 -7.50 -25.74 -10.76
C THR A 77 -6.06 -26.22 -10.69
N TYR A 78 -5.14 -25.30 -10.39
CA TYR A 78 -3.70 -25.59 -10.31
C TYR A 78 -3.15 -25.29 -8.92
N PRO A 79 -2.08 -25.99 -8.49
CA PRO A 79 -1.40 -25.67 -7.24
C PRO A 79 -0.81 -24.25 -7.27
N HIS A 80 -0.98 -23.51 -6.17
CA HIS A 80 -0.35 -22.20 -5.96
C HIS A 80 0.32 -22.18 -4.58
N ASP A 81 1.41 -21.42 -4.47
CA ASP A 81 2.16 -21.26 -3.22
C ASP A 81 1.41 -20.32 -2.29
N VAL A 82 0.82 -20.86 -1.22
CA VAL A 82 0.03 -20.11 -0.23
C VAL A 82 0.80 -19.01 0.49
N ASN A 83 2.13 -19.02 0.43
CA ASN A 83 2.97 -17.96 1.03
C ASN A 83 3.28 -16.83 0.04
N ALA A 84 2.89 -16.96 -1.23
CA ALA A 84 3.08 -15.92 -2.23
C ALA A 84 1.95 -14.90 -2.12
N PHE A 85 2.27 -13.74 -1.54
CA PHE A 85 1.32 -12.62 -1.49
C PHE A 85 1.23 -11.93 -2.85
N THR A 86 0.49 -12.51 -3.78
CA THR A 86 0.38 -12.11 -5.19
C THR A 86 -0.15 -10.68 -5.33
N GLN A 87 0.57 -9.84 -6.06
CA GLN A 87 0.16 -8.46 -6.40
C GLN A 87 0.11 -8.21 -7.91
N GLY A 88 0.50 -9.21 -8.71
CA GLY A 88 0.49 -9.17 -10.15
C GLY A 88 0.68 -10.55 -10.74
N LEU A 89 -0.02 -10.84 -11.83
CA LEU A 89 -0.03 -12.15 -12.46
C LEU A 89 -0.22 -12.02 -13.97
N VAL A 90 0.74 -12.55 -14.73
CA VAL A 90 0.71 -12.59 -16.20
C VAL A 90 0.95 -14.01 -16.68
N VAL A 91 0.16 -14.46 -17.66
CA VAL A 91 0.42 -15.72 -18.38
C VAL A 91 1.26 -15.40 -19.61
N ASN A 92 2.45 -15.97 -19.71
CA ASN A 92 3.31 -15.79 -20.88
C ASN A 92 4.11 -17.07 -21.17
N ASN A 93 4.07 -17.54 -22.42
CA ASN A 93 4.81 -18.70 -22.90
C ASN A 93 4.64 -19.95 -22.01
N GLY A 94 3.40 -20.24 -21.60
CA GLY A 94 3.06 -21.44 -20.80
C GLY A 94 3.51 -21.40 -19.34
N ALA A 95 3.88 -20.23 -18.82
CA ALA A 95 4.25 -20.02 -17.44
C ALA A 95 3.49 -18.82 -16.84
N PHE A 96 3.37 -18.79 -15.52
CA PHE A 96 3.02 -17.57 -14.80
C PHE A 96 4.27 -16.73 -14.58
N LEU A 97 4.15 -15.43 -14.83
CA LEU A 97 5.03 -14.41 -14.31
C LEU A 97 4.25 -13.72 -13.19
N GLU A 98 4.78 -13.78 -11.97
CA GLU A 98 4.09 -13.37 -10.76
C GLU A 98 4.94 -12.36 -9.98
N SER A 99 4.32 -11.29 -9.49
CA SER A 99 4.91 -10.38 -8.51
C SER A 99 4.31 -10.63 -7.13
N THR A 100 5.14 -10.58 -6.09
CA THR A 100 4.72 -10.73 -4.68
C THR A 100 5.00 -9.47 -3.87
N GLY A 101 4.05 -9.04 -3.06
CA GLY A 101 4.06 -7.74 -2.37
C GLY A 101 4.17 -7.79 -0.86
N GLN A 102 5.12 -8.52 -0.30
CA GLN A 102 5.29 -8.59 1.16
C GLN A 102 6.43 -7.66 1.59
N TYR A 103 6.22 -6.83 2.62
CA TYR A 103 7.24 -5.90 3.14
C TYR A 103 8.55 -6.63 3.45
N GLY A 104 9.64 -6.23 2.79
CA GLY A 104 10.95 -6.87 2.94
C GLY A 104 11.15 -8.21 2.19
N PHE A 105 10.08 -8.76 1.60
CA PHE A 105 10.07 -10.09 0.97
C PHE A 105 9.45 -10.09 -0.43
N SER A 106 9.31 -8.92 -1.06
CA SER A 106 8.83 -8.83 -2.43
C SER A 106 9.73 -9.56 -3.43
N SER A 107 9.11 -10.16 -4.45
CA SER A 107 9.83 -10.91 -5.48
C SER A 107 9.11 -10.92 -6.82
N LEU A 108 9.86 -11.16 -7.89
CA LEU A 108 9.35 -11.52 -9.21
C LEU A 108 9.66 -12.99 -9.49
N ARG A 109 8.66 -13.74 -9.96
CA ARG A 109 8.71 -15.20 -10.05
C ARG A 109 8.28 -15.66 -11.44
N ARG A 110 8.96 -16.68 -11.97
CA ARG A 110 8.46 -17.48 -13.10
C ARG A 110 8.01 -18.84 -12.58
N VAL A 111 6.73 -19.13 -12.67
CA VAL A 111 6.10 -20.30 -12.06
C VAL A 111 5.51 -21.23 -13.13
N SER A 112 5.73 -22.53 -12.98
CA SER A 112 5.10 -23.56 -13.81
C SER A 112 3.60 -23.66 -13.47
N ILE A 113 2.73 -23.46 -14.45
CA ILE A 113 1.27 -23.48 -14.26
C ILE A 113 0.81 -24.82 -13.68
N ARG A 114 1.26 -25.93 -14.26
CA ARG A 114 0.77 -27.28 -13.87
C ARG A 114 1.17 -27.70 -12.45
N THR A 115 2.28 -27.18 -11.94
CA THR A 115 2.88 -27.69 -10.70
C THR A 115 2.96 -26.66 -9.58
N GLY A 116 2.80 -25.37 -9.88
CA GLY A 116 3.05 -24.28 -8.92
C GLY A 116 4.53 -24.09 -8.58
N ARG A 117 5.46 -24.82 -9.22
CA ARG A 117 6.90 -24.74 -8.91
C ARG A 117 7.53 -23.51 -9.53
N VAL A 118 8.32 -22.80 -8.72
CA VAL A 118 9.10 -21.65 -9.15
C VAL A 118 10.35 -22.11 -9.89
N SER A 119 10.49 -21.67 -11.14
CA SER A 119 11.66 -21.95 -11.99
C SER A 119 12.71 -20.84 -11.93
N ARG A 120 12.30 -19.61 -11.60
CA ARG A 120 13.18 -18.46 -11.39
C ARG A 120 12.54 -17.50 -10.39
N LEU A 121 13.36 -16.91 -9.53
CA LEU A 121 12.95 -15.93 -8.54
C LEU A 121 13.98 -14.81 -8.47
N GLU A 122 13.53 -13.58 -8.60
CA GLU A 122 14.33 -12.38 -8.38
C GLU A 122 13.77 -11.65 -7.16
N LYS A 123 14.59 -11.46 -6.12
CA LYS A 123 14.16 -10.70 -4.94
C LYS A 123 14.17 -9.22 -5.24
N ILE A 124 13.15 -8.52 -4.77
CA ILE A 124 13.11 -7.07 -4.79
C ILE A 124 13.71 -6.55 -3.49
N ASP A 125 14.45 -5.45 -3.57
CA ASP A 125 15.05 -4.81 -2.40
C ASP A 125 13.95 -4.43 -1.39
N ALA A 126 14.23 -4.62 -0.10
CA ALA A 126 13.25 -4.50 0.99
C ALA A 126 12.54 -3.13 1.09
N ARG A 127 13.14 -2.07 0.52
CA ARG A 127 12.56 -0.71 0.45
C ARG A 127 11.55 -0.54 -0.70
N TYR A 128 11.38 -1.55 -1.55
CA TYR A 128 10.44 -1.54 -2.66
C TYR A 128 9.45 -2.70 -2.56
N PHE A 129 8.24 -2.46 -3.05
CA PHE A 129 7.26 -3.50 -3.27
C PHE A 129 7.22 -3.88 -4.75
N ALA A 130 6.95 -5.16 -5.02
CA ALA A 130 6.65 -5.65 -6.37
C ALA A 130 5.12 -5.66 -6.57
N GLU A 131 4.52 -4.47 -6.64
CA GLU A 131 3.09 -4.33 -6.97
C GLU A 131 2.93 -4.16 -8.49
N GLY A 132 2.02 -4.94 -9.10
CA GLY A 132 1.76 -4.92 -10.56
C GLY A 132 2.03 -6.24 -11.27
#